data_AF-A0A2E6E8T3-F1
#
_entry.id   AF-A0A2E6E8T3-F1
#
_cell.length_a   1.000
_cell.length_b   1.000
_cell.length_c   1.000
_cell.angle_alpha   90.00
_cell.angle_beta   90.00
_cell.angle_gamma   90.00
#
_symmetry.space_group_name_H-M   'P 1'
#
loop_
_entity.id
_entity.type
_entity.pdbx_description
1 polymer ?
#
loop_
_entity_poly.entity_id
_entity_poly.type
_entity_poly.pdbx_seq_one_letter_code
_entity_poly.pdbx_strand_id
1 'polypeptide(L)'
;METDQTSYAENKLQDHTGIYSKDRQGQFIFLEFDAPIEGEVLSSIQSFETSLIMIGMGRWTNAIISITNSIETILRLDLETTSELQSLIGAYCQKHKISKSLEDAAHRTRKKRNEFVHTGIIPDDNTEAILVYFNDSISVFKFFLEKSRGINLYKNFGSAKLAENLLFAKNYIKSKRKTEGSVGFVMSVLVKTISNHLHYMVMPEYLSLTRATEETFNVIQSQRENLEDTFGVDGKMIHDLLPCPAECGGKLSALVEEETLSKLTSSVNAFALGACPTCGLFLNNRELVAEYIAKPMGDERITEILNSLSVST
;
A
#
# COMPACT_ATOMS: atom_id res chain seq x y z
N MET A 1 -25.84 11.63 -63.26
CA MET A 1 -26.26 12.28 -62.00
C MET A 1 -26.00 11.28 -60.92
N GLU A 2 -24.82 11.40 -60.33
CA GLU A 2 -24.20 10.40 -59.47
C GLU A 2 -24.71 10.52 -58.04
N THR A 3 -24.92 9.35 -57.47
CA THR A 3 -25.43 9.04 -56.13
C THR A 3 -24.35 9.18 -55.06
N ASP A 4 -24.82 9.61 -53.88
CA ASP A 4 -24.12 9.68 -52.59
C ASP A 4 -23.09 8.58 -52.34
N GLN A 5 -21.87 8.99 -51.98
CA GLN A 5 -20.89 8.17 -51.29
C GLN A 5 -20.93 8.51 -49.80
N THR A 6 -21.61 7.68 -49.03
CA THR A 6 -21.46 7.57 -47.58
C THR A 6 -20.04 7.13 -47.26
N SER A 7 -19.28 8.00 -46.58
CA SER A 7 -17.96 7.68 -46.06
C SER A 7 -18.08 6.63 -44.95
N TYR A 8 -17.64 5.41 -45.23
CA TYR A 8 -17.35 4.42 -44.21
C TYR A 8 -16.16 4.91 -43.39
N ALA A 9 -16.44 5.55 -42.25
CA ALA A 9 -15.44 5.75 -41.22
C ALA A 9 -15.05 4.38 -40.67
N GLU A 10 -13.78 4.02 -40.84
CA GLU A 10 -13.16 2.85 -40.23
C GLU A 10 -13.32 2.94 -38.70
N ASN A 11 -14.29 2.22 -38.16
CA ASN A 11 -14.34 1.87 -36.75
C ASN A 11 -13.14 0.97 -36.44
N LYS A 12 -11.99 1.58 -36.13
CA LYS A 12 -10.92 0.92 -35.40
C LYS A 12 -11.48 0.55 -34.04
N LEU A 13 -11.89 -0.72 -33.90
CA LEU A 13 -12.17 -1.37 -32.63
C LEU A 13 -11.12 -0.93 -31.60
N GLN A 14 -11.57 -0.20 -30.58
CA GLN A 14 -10.76 0.09 -29.41
C GLN A 14 -10.39 -1.24 -28.78
N ASP A 15 -9.09 -1.45 -28.58
CA ASP A 15 -8.59 -2.61 -27.87
C ASP A 15 -9.01 -2.49 -26.40
N HIS A 16 -10.10 -3.19 -26.05
CA HIS A 16 -10.70 -3.21 -24.72
C HIS A 16 -10.00 -4.19 -23.76
N THR A 17 -8.81 -4.67 -24.10
CA THR A 17 -8.06 -5.61 -23.23
C THR A 17 -7.51 -4.95 -21.97
N GLY A 18 -7.58 -3.62 -21.82
CA GLY A 18 -7.37 -2.90 -20.55
C GLY A 18 -5.98 -3.04 -19.90
N ILE A 19 -5.07 -3.86 -20.44
CA ILE A 19 -3.74 -4.11 -19.87
C ILE A 19 -2.70 -3.11 -20.40
N TYR A 20 -3.03 -2.38 -21.48
CA TYR A 20 -2.17 -1.34 -22.05
C TYR A 20 -2.97 -0.04 -22.22
N SER A 21 -3.02 0.79 -21.18
CA SER A 21 -3.42 2.19 -21.37
C SER A 21 -2.43 2.85 -22.33
N LYS A 22 -2.93 3.36 -23.46
CA LYS A 22 -2.14 3.85 -24.62
C LYS A 22 -1.13 4.96 -24.33
N ASP A 23 -1.20 5.61 -23.16
CA ASP A 23 -0.36 6.77 -22.83
C ASP A 23 0.66 6.51 -21.71
N ARG A 24 0.71 5.30 -21.14
CA ARG A 24 1.77 4.89 -20.21
C ARG A 24 2.44 3.62 -20.74
N GLN A 25 3.52 3.78 -21.52
CA GLN A 25 4.50 2.71 -21.79
C GLN A 25 5.31 2.35 -20.51
N GLY A 26 4.67 2.36 -19.35
CA GLY A 26 5.32 2.09 -18.08
C GLY A 26 5.70 0.62 -18.01
N GLN A 27 7.00 0.34 -17.90
CA GLN A 27 7.52 -1.00 -17.58
C GLN A 27 7.10 -1.47 -16.17
N PHE A 28 6.54 -0.56 -15.37
CA PHE A 28 6.31 -0.65 -13.94
C PHE A 28 4.93 -0.09 -13.55
N ILE A 29 4.44 -0.56 -12.42
CA ILE A 29 3.12 -0.27 -11.87
C ILE A 29 3.17 0.84 -10.83
N PHE A 30 4.09 0.72 -9.88
CA PHE A 30 4.26 1.59 -8.71
C PHE A 30 5.50 2.47 -8.81
N LEU A 31 6.49 2.06 -9.60
CA LEU A 31 7.76 2.75 -9.75
C LEU A 31 7.82 3.55 -11.06
N GLU A 32 8.44 4.72 -11.00
CA GLU A 32 8.69 5.61 -12.13
C GLU A 32 10.18 5.96 -12.17
N PHE A 33 10.80 5.81 -13.34
CA PHE A 33 12.22 6.06 -13.56
C PHE A 33 12.41 7.06 -14.70
N ASP A 34 13.35 8.00 -14.53
CA ASP A 34 13.70 8.98 -15.56
C ASP A 34 14.39 8.35 -16.78
N ALA A 35 15.05 7.19 -16.58
CA ALA A 35 15.75 6.45 -17.61
C ALA A 35 15.16 5.03 -17.74
N PRO A 36 15.13 4.46 -18.96
CA PRO A 36 14.70 3.08 -19.16
C PRO A 36 15.51 2.10 -18.30
N ILE A 37 14.82 1.16 -17.66
CA ILE A 37 15.46 0.04 -16.95
C ILE A 37 15.43 -1.17 -17.87
N GLU A 38 16.59 -1.79 -18.07
CA GLU A 38 16.76 -2.91 -19.00
C GLU A 38 17.44 -4.12 -18.34
N GLY A 39 17.39 -5.26 -19.04
CA GLY A 39 18.06 -6.49 -18.65
C GLY A 39 17.52 -7.11 -17.34
N GLU A 40 18.36 -7.84 -16.62
CA GLU A 40 17.92 -8.49 -15.37
C GLU A 40 17.59 -7.51 -14.24
N VAL A 41 18.03 -6.24 -14.33
CA VAL A 41 17.63 -5.20 -13.36
C VAL A 41 16.12 -4.96 -13.48
N LEU A 42 15.58 -4.91 -14.70
CA LEU A 42 14.14 -4.82 -14.93
C LEU A 42 13.42 -5.99 -14.25
N SER A 43 13.88 -7.23 -14.45
CA SER A 43 13.27 -8.42 -13.84
C SER A 43 13.32 -8.39 -12.30
N SER A 44 14.40 -7.85 -11.72
CA SER A 44 14.51 -7.66 -10.27
C SER A 44 13.48 -6.66 -9.76
N ILE A 45 13.34 -5.50 -10.42
CA ILE A 45 12.39 -4.46 -10.02
C ILE A 45 10.95 -4.95 -10.21
N GLN A 46 10.63 -5.65 -11.30
CA GLN A 46 9.32 -6.26 -11.52
C GLN A 46 8.99 -7.32 -10.46
N SER A 47 9.98 -8.08 -10.00
CA SER A 47 9.80 -9.02 -8.88
C SER A 47 9.50 -8.27 -7.57
N PHE A 48 10.07 -7.09 -7.38
CA PHE A 48 9.76 -6.25 -6.23
C PHE A 48 8.34 -5.68 -6.32
N GLU A 49 7.91 -5.19 -7.48
CA GLU A 49 6.53 -4.74 -7.69
C GLU A 49 5.53 -5.87 -7.50
N THR A 50 5.85 -7.07 -7.99
CA THR A 50 5.05 -8.27 -7.73
C THR A 50 4.90 -8.51 -6.23
N SER A 51 5.95 -8.26 -5.43
CA SER A 51 5.85 -8.35 -3.97
C SER A 51 4.84 -7.35 -3.39
N LEU A 52 4.76 -6.13 -3.92
CA LEU A 52 3.74 -5.15 -3.52
C LEU A 52 2.35 -5.63 -3.93
N ILE A 53 2.18 -6.16 -5.15
CA ILE A 53 0.90 -6.73 -5.59
C ILE A 53 0.41 -7.81 -4.62
N MET A 54 1.30 -8.71 -4.22
CA MET A 54 0.98 -9.75 -3.25
C MET A 54 0.55 -9.17 -1.90
N ILE A 55 1.13 -8.05 -1.46
CA ILE A 55 0.67 -7.31 -0.27
C ILE A 55 -0.76 -6.77 -0.48
N GLY A 56 -1.04 -6.13 -1.62
CA GLY A 56 -2.37 -5.63 -1.95
C GLY A 56 -3.46 -6.71 -2.02
N MET A 57 -3.06 -7.98 -2.19
CA MET A 57 -3.94 -9.16 -2.16
C MET A 57 -3.96 -9.88 -0.81
N GLY A 58 -3.25 -9.39 0.21
CA GLY A 58 -3.10 -10.04 1.52
C GLY A 58 -2.24 -11.33 1.49
N ARG A 59 -1.50 -11.58 0.41
CA ARG A 59 -0.66 -12.77 0.18
C ARG A 59 0.80 -12.53 0.60
N TRP A 60 1.03 -12.23 1.87
CA TRP A 60 2.35 -11.84 2.39
C TRP A 60 3.45 -12.90 2.23
N THR A 61 3.12 -14.19 2.26
CA THR A 61 4.09 -15.28 2.01
C THR A 61 4.66 -15.18 0.59
N ASN A 62 3.79 -14.95 -0.39
CA ASN A 62 4.17 -14.72 -1.79
C ASN A 62 4.94 -13.39 -1.95
N ALA A 63 4.64 -12.38 -1.13
CA ALA A 63 5.41 -11.14 -1.10
C ALA A 63 6.87 -11.41 -0.67
N ILE A 64 7.09 -12.25 0.35
CA ILE A 64 8.43 -12.67 0.79
C ILE A 64 9.17 -13.44 -0.31
N ILE A 65 8.49 -14.36 -1.01
CA ILE A 65 9.10 -15.10 -2.13
C ILE A 65 9.53 -14.11 -3.23
N SER A 66 8.65 -13.19 -3.62
CA SER A 66 8.90 -12.24 -4.72
C SER A 66 10.02 -11.25 -4.40
N ILE A 67 10.06 -10.68 -3.19
CA ILE A 67 11.15 -9.78 -2.80
C ILE A 67 12.48 -10.53 -2.64
N THR A 68 12.45 -11.81 -2.23
CA THR A 68 13.67 -12.63 -2.17
C THR A 68 14.22 -12.91 -3.56
N ASN A 69 13.36 -13.17 -4.55
CA ASN A 69 13.78 -13.30 -5.95
C ASN A 69 14.41 -12.00 -6.45
N SER A 70 13.82 -10.86 -6.10
CA SER A 70 14.37 -9.53 -6.42
C SER A 70 15.79 -9.36 -5.88
N ILE A 71 16.00 -9.70 -4.60
CA ILE A 71 17.32 -9.69 -3.94
C ILE A 71 18.28 -10.63 -4.66
N GLU A 72 17.88 -11.88 -4.92
CA GLU A 72 18.70 -12.88 -5.59
C GLU A 72 19.17 -12.42 -6.98
N THR A 73 18.27 -11.85 -7.78
CA THR A 73 18.62 -11.29 -9.09
C THR A 73 19.67 -10.18 -8.99
N ILE A 74 19.53 -9.23 -8.05
CA ILE A 74 20.56 -8.18 -7.84
C ILE A 74 21.92 -8.78 -7.47
N LEU A 75 21.93 -9.80 -6.60
CA LEU A 75 23.16 -10.42 -6.17
C LEU A 75 23.87 -11.17 -7.31
N ARG A 76 23.12 -11.94 -8.11
CA ARG A 76 23.67 -12.63 -9.29
C ARG A 76 24.22 -11.67 -10.32
N LEU A 77 23.51 -10.57 -10.53
CA LEU A 77 23.88 -9.47 -11.41
C LEU A 77 25.18 -8.76 -11.01
N ASP A 78 25.43 -8.57 -9.71
CA ASP A 78 26.64 -7.89 -9.22
C ASP A 78 27.85 -8.83 -9.10
N LEU A 79 27.60 -10.12 -8.84
CA LEU A 79 28.64 -11.14 -8.65
C LEU A 79 28.93 -11.95 -9.92
N GLU A 80 28.11 -11.84 -10.96
CA GLU A 80 28.22 -12.57 -12.23
C GLU A 80 28.31 -14.09 -12.03
N THR A 81 27.46 -14.64 -11.14
CA THR A 81 27.47 -16.06 -10.78
C THR A 81 26.07 -16.62 -10.52
N THR A 82 25.91 -17.92 -10.76
CA THR A 82 24.66 -18.67 -10.51
C THR A 82 24.70 -19.46 -9.20
N SER A 83 25.53 -19.03 -8.25
CA SER A 83 25.66 -19.68 -6.94
C SER A 83 24.35 -19.68 -6.15
N GLU A 84 24.24 -20.60 -5.19
CA GLU A 84 23.16 -20.64 -4.20
C GLU A 84 23.01 -19.30 -3.46
N LEU A 85 21.76 -18.89 -3.18
CA LEU A 85 21.46 -17.60 -2.54
C LEU A 85 22.19 -17.38 -1.21
N GLN A 86 22.42 -18.43 -0.43
CA GLN A 86 23.21 -18.32 0.80
C GLN A 86 24.65 -17.85 0.53
N SER A 87 25.29 -18.43 -0.49
CA SER A 87 26.66 -18.08 -0.88
C SER A 87 26.72 -16.69 -1.52
N LEU A 88 25.70 -16.33 -2.32
CA LEU A 88 25.57 -14.99 -2.91
C LEU A 88 25.53 -13.90 -1.82
N ILE A 89 24.74 -14.08 -0.77
CA ILE A 89 24.63 -13.11 0.33
C ILE A 89 26.00 -12.87 0.98
N GLY A 90 26.72 -13.95 1.33
CA GLY A 90 28.03 -13.86 1.99
C GLY A 90 29.07 -13.19 1.09
N ALA A 91 29.18 -13.61 -0.17
CA ALA A 91 30.12 -13.04 -1.13
C ALA A 91 29.86 -11.55 -1.40
N TYR A 92 28.59 -11.16 -1.57
CA TYR A 92 28.21 -9.77 -1.80
C TYR A 92 28.49 -8.89 -0.58
N CYS A 93 28.14 -9.36 0.62
CA CYS A 93 28.40 -8.60 1.85
C CYS A 93 29.90 -8.43 2.10
N GLN A 94 30.71 -9.44 1.80
CA GLN A 94 32.17 -9.35 1.86
C GLN A 94 32.73 -8.36 0.83
N LYS A 95 32.32 -8.47 -0.44
CA LYS A 95 32.74 -7.59 -1.55
C LYS A 95 32.46 -6.11 -1.25
N HIS A 96 31.26 -5.83 -0.75
CA HIS A 96 30.78 -4.46 -0.52
C HIS A 96 30.98 -3.95 0.92
N LYS A 97 31.64 -4.74 1.79
CA LYS A 97 31.88 -4.44 3.21
C LYS A 97 30.59 -4.07 3.97
N ILE A 98 29.54 -4.86 3.77
CA ILE A 98 28.22 -4.65 4.35
C ILE A 98 28.22 -5.05 5.83
N SER A 99 27.41 -4.36 6.65
CA SER A 99 27.31 -4.65 8.07
C SER A 99 26.73 -6.04 8.34
N LYS A 100 27.23 -6.68 9.40
CA LYS A 100 26.75 -8.01 9.81
C LYS A 100 25.25 -8.04 10.09
N SER A 101 24.70 -6.96 10.64
CA SER A 101 23.26 -6.83 10.90
C SER A 101 22.41 -6.92 9.63
N LEU A 102 22.87 -6.35 8.50
CA LEU A 102 22.14 -6.41 7.23
C LEU A 102 22.34 -7.75 6.52
N GLU A 103 23.53 -8.33 6.62
CA GLU A 103 23.81 -9.70 6.16
C GLU A 103 22.89 -10.72 6.87
N ASP A 104 22.77 -10.61 8.20
CA ASP A 104 21.90 -11.47 8.99
C ASP A 104 20.41 -11.27 8.62
N ALA A 105 20.00 -10.04 8.30
CA ALA A 105 18.65 -9.76 7.79
C ALA A 105 18.39 -10.42 6.42
N ALA A 106 19.39 -10.42 5.53
CA ALA A 106 19.30 -11.12 4.25
C ALA A 106 19.19 -12.64 4.46
N HIS A 107 19.96 -13.22 5.38
CA HIS A 107 19.85 -14.64 5.72
C HIS A 107 18.52 -15.01 6.37
N ARG A 108 17.94 -14.15 7.23
CA ARG A 108 16.59 -14.35 7.78
C ARG A 108 15.52 -14.33 6.70
N THR A 109 15.60 -13.35 5.79
CA THR A 109 14.71 -13.27 4.60
C THR A 109 14.78 -14.56 3.78
N ARG A 110 15.99 -15.02 3.44
CA ARG A 110 16.20 -16.29 2.71
C ARG A 110 15.61 -17.49 3.46
N LYS A 111 15.90 -17.62 4.76
CA LYS A 111 15.42 -18.75 5.58
C LYS A 111 13.90 -18.79 5.56
N LYS A 112 13.24 -17.63 5.69
CA LYS A 112 11.78 -17.54 5.69
C LYS A 112 11.16 -17.89 4.33
N ARG A 113 11.79 -17.45 3.22
CA ARG A 113 11.41 -17.90 1.87
C ARG A 113 11.47 -19.42 1.73
N ASN A 114 12.55 -20.05 2.18
CA ASN A 114 12.71 -21.51 2.08
C ASN A 114 11.67 -22.25 2.92
N GLU A 115 11.38 -21.76 4.12
CA GLU A 115 10.30 -22.31 4.94
C GLU A 115 8.96 -22.26 4.18
N PHE A 116 8.58 -21.12 3.62
CA PHE A 116 7.31 -21.01 2.90
C PHE A 116 7.23 -21.88 1.65
N VAL A 117 8.32 -22.02 0.90
CA VAL A 117 8.35 -22.84 -0.32
C VAL A 117 8.27 -24.34 0.01
N HIS A 118 8.88 -24.79 1.11
CA HIS A 118 9.02 -26.23 1.39
C HIS A 118 7.99 -26.79 2.37
N THR A 119 7.30 -25.95 3.15
CA THR A 119 6.40 -26.45 4.22
C THR A 119 4.94 -26.64 3.76
N GLY A 120 4.60 -26.29 2.50
CA GLY A 120 3.38 -26.70 1.77
C GLY A 120 2.02 -26.20 2.29
N ILE A 121 1.89 -25.94 3.59
CA ILE A 121 0.68 -25.47 4.25
C ILE A 121 1.11 -24.36 5.21
N ILE A 122 0.64 -23.14 4.96
CA ILE A 122 0.79 -22.00 5.89
C ILE A 122 -0.62 -21.67 6.36
N PRO A 123 -1.09 -22.33 7.44
CA PRO A 123 -2.42 -22.14 7.96
C PRO A 123 -2.39 -20.92 8.89
N ASP A 124 -3.00 -19.85 8.42
CA ASP A 124 -3.37 -18.64 9.19
C ASP A 124 -2.25 -17.71 9.68
N ASP A 125 -2.61 -16.42 9.61
CA ASP A 125 -1.88 -15.26 10.11
C ASP A 125 -0.40 -15.13 9.70
N ASN A 126 -0.25 -14.47 8.56
CA ASN A 126 0.99 -13.98 7.96
C ASN A 126 1.77 -12.96 8.81
N THR A 127 1.49 -12.83 10.11
CA THR A 127 2.20 -11.94 11.02
C THR A 127 3.71 -12.08 10.86
N GLU A 128 4.23 -13.31 10.83
CA GLU A 128 5.67 -13.52 10.66
C GLU A 128 6.17 -13.07 9.28
N ALA A 129 5.39 -13.30 8.21
CA ALA A 129 5.73 -12.81 6.88
C ALA A 129 5.77 -11.28 6.84
N ILE A 130 4.79 -10.59 7.46
CA ILE A 130 4.74 -9.14 7.57
C ILE A 130 5.97 -8.62 8.33
N LEU A 131 6.26 -9.22 9.49
CA LEU A 131 7.38 -8.85 10.34
C LEU A 131 8.72 -9.01 9.59
N VAL A 132 8.94 -10.14 8.92
CA VAL A 132 10.17 -10.36 8.14
C VAL A 132 10.24 -9.39 6.95
N TYR A 133 9.13 -9.13 6.27
CA TYR A 133 9.10 -8.23 5.12
C TYR A 133 9.56 -6.82 5.50
N PHE A 134 9.01 -6.26 6.58
CA PHE A 134 9.30 -4.89 7.01
C PHE A 134 10.57 -4.74 7.84
N ASN A 135 10.88 -5.68 8.73
CA ASN A 135 12.09 -5.58 9.55
C ASN A 135 13.34 -5.89 8.73
N ASP A 136 13.26 -6.83 7.79
CA ASP A 136 14.43 -7.35 7.07
C ASP A 136 14.34 -7.09 5.56
N SER A 137 13.40 -7.72 4.86
CA SER A 137 13.47 -7.91 3.41
C SER A 137 13.49 -6.61 2.61
N ILE A 138 12.60 -5.65 2.91
CA ILE A 138 12.56 -4.37 2.21
C ILE A 138 13.82 -3.54 2.42
N SER A 139 14.42 -3.60 3.62
CA SER A 139 15.66 -2.89 3.92
C SER A 139 16.85 -3.49 3.20
N VAL A 140 16.91 -4.83 3.13
CA VAL A 140 17.93 -5.57 2.37
C VAL A 140 17.83 -5.23 0.88
N PHE A 141 16.64 -5.37 0.29
CA PHE A 141 16.45 -5.09 -1.14
C PHE A 141 16.81 -3.64 -1.48
N LYS A 142 16.28 -2.67 -0.74
CA LYS A 142 16.62 -1.24 -0.92
C LYS A 142 18.13 -1.02 -0.89
N PHE A 143 18.81 -1.51 0.14
CA PHE A 143 20.25 -1.28 0.28
C PHE A 143 21.04 -1.96 -0.83
N PHE A 144 20.68 -3.20 -1.21
CA PHE A 144 21.39 -3.94 -2.23
C PHE A 144 21.20 -3.28 -3.61
N LEU A 145 19.98 -2.85 -3.92
CA LEU A 145 19.67 -2.10 -5.13
C LEU A 145 20.42 -0.76 -5.20
N GLU A 146 20.40 0.02 -4.12
CA GLU A 146 21.13 1.30 -4.04
C GLU A 146 22.64 1.09 -4.17
N LYS A 147 23.18 0.07 -3.51
CA LYS A 147 24.62 -0.21 -3.51
C LYS A 147 25.12 -0.75 -4.85
N SER A 148 24.35 -1.61 -5.52
CA SER A 148 24.70 -2.22 -6.80
C SER A 148 24.43 -1.31 -8.00
N ARG A 149 23.32 -0.56 -7.97
CA ARG A 149 22.80 0.14 -9.15
C ARG A 149 22.60 1.64 -8.97
N GLY A 150 22.82 2.19 -7.76
CA GLY A 150 22.59 3.60 -7.49
C GLY A 150 21.11 4.01 -7.49
N ILE A 151 20.20 3.05 -7.55
CA ILE A 151 18.75 3.30 -7.63
C ILE A 151 18.18 3.44 -6.22
N ASN A 152 17.65 4.63 -5.90
CA ASN A 152 16.97 4.89 -4.62
C ASN A 152 15.50 4.44 -4.69
N LEU A 153 15.18 3.32 -4.07
CA LEU A 153 13.85 2.72 -4.13
C LEU A 153 12.72 3.68 -3.75
N TYR A 154 12.86 4.42 -2.64
CA TYR A 154 11.78 5.27 -2.12
C TYR A 154 11.57 6.55 -2.93
N LYS A 155 12.60 7.04 -3.63
CA LYS A 155 12.49 8.21 -4.50
C LYS A 155 11.82 7.91 -5.84
N ASN A 156 11.79 6.65 -6.26
CA ASN A 156 11.25 6.24 -7.56
C ASN A 156 9.80 5.72 -7.45
N PHE A 157 9.08 5.92 -6.35
CA PHE A 157 7.64 5.63 -6.32
C PHE A 157 6.86 6.71 -7.06
N GLY A 158 6.01 6.32 -8.01
CA GLY A 158 5.15 7.26 -8.74
C GLY A 158 4.08 7.91 -7.87
N SER A 159 3.68 7.26 -6.77
CA SER A 159 2.84 7.86 -5.72
C SER A 159 3.65 8.17 -4.46
N ALA A 160 3.71 9.46 -4.12
CA ALA A 160 4.27 9.91 -2.85
C ALA A 160 3.52 9.30 -1.66
N LYS A 161 2.19 9.15 -1.75
CA LYS A 161 1.38 8.58 -0.69
C LYS A 161 1.67 7.10 -0.47
N LEU A 162 1.88 6.33 -1.54
CA LEU A 162 2.30 4.93 -1.43
C LEU A 162 3.65 4.82 -0.71
N ALA A 163 4.62 5.67 -1.06
CA ALA A 163 5.91 5.72 -0.38
C ALA A 163 5.77 6.08 1.12
N GLU A 164 4.95 7.09 1.44
CA GLU A 164 4.65 7.51 2.81
C GLU A 164 4.02 6.36 3.62
N ASN A 165 2.97 5.72 3.08
CA ASN A 165 2.25 4.65 3.76
C ASN A 165 3.15 3.41 3.96
N LEU A 166 4.04 3.13 3.00
CA LEU A 166 5.04 2.06 3.10
C LEU A 166 6.09 2.36 4.18
N LEU A 167 6.57 3.61 4.26
CA LEU A 167 7.52 4.04 5.29
C LEU A 167 6.88 4.05 6.67
N PHE A 168 5.64 4.52 6.79
CA PHE A 168 4.87 4.47 8.02
C PHE A 168 4.73 3.03 8.51
N ALA A 169 4.25 2.12 7.65
CA ALA A 169 4.11 0.70 7.98
C ALA A 169 5.44 0.11 8.46
N LYS A 170 6.53 0.36 7.73
CA LYS A 170 7.87 -0.10 8.11
C LYS A 170 8.30 0.42 9.49
N ASN A 171 8.17 1.72 9.73
CA ASN A 171 8.60 2.34 10.98
C ASN A 171 7.75 1.87 12.16
N TYR A 172 6.44 1.73 11.95
CA TYR A 172 5.51 1.21 12.94
C TYR A 172 5.94 -0.19 13.40
N ILE A 173 6.12 -1.12 12.45
CA ILE A 173 6.55 -2.50 12.75
C ILE A 173 7.89 -2.53 13.49
N LYS A 174 8.85 -1.72 13.04
CA LYS A 174 10.18 -1.66 13.67
C LYS A 174 10.13 -1.12 15.10
N SER A 175 9.24 -0.18 15.39
CA SER A 175 9.09 0.41 16.73
C SER A 175 8.42 -0.54 17.72
N LYS A 176 7.49 -1.38 17.26
CA LYS A 176 6.73 -2.33 18.07
C LYS A 176 7.40 -3.71 18.03
N ARG A 177 8.56 -3.84 18.69
CA ARG A 177 9.40 -5.06 18.74
C ARG A 177 8.65 -6.35 19.17
N LYS A 178 7.49 -6.21 19.80
CA LYS A 178 6.51 -7.25 20.09
C LYS A 178 5.13 -6.68 19.78
N THR A 179 4.63 -6.87 18.57
CA THR A 179 3.23 -6.55 18.28
C THR A 179 2.35 -7.62 18.92
N GLU A 180 1.83 -7.33 20.11
CA GLU A 180 0.69 -8.02 20.69
C GLU A 180 -0.55 -7.58 19.88
N GLY A 181 -1.04 -8.44 18.98
CA GLY A 181 -2.20 -8.16 18.12
C GLY A 181 -1.98 -8.55 16.64
N SER A 182 -3.07 -8.60 15.86
CA SER A 182 -2.99 -8.92 14.43
C SER A 182 -2.37 -7.74 13.66
N VAL A 183 -1.09 -7.92 13.33
CA VAL A 183 -0.27 -6.96 12.57
C VAL A 183 -0.93 -6.55 11.25
N GLY A 184 -1.76 -7.42 10.68
CA GLY A 184 -2.51 -7.17 9.46
C GLY A 184 -3.41 -5.93 9.55
N PHE A 185 -4.04 -5.65 10.70
CA PHE A 185 -4.91 -4.48 10.84
C PHE A 185 -4.15 -3.16 10.67
N VAL A 186 -2.91 -3.09 11.15
CA VAL A 186 -2.10 -1.87 11.01
C VAL A 186 -1.65 -1.64 9.57
N MET A 187 -1.68 -2.69 8.75
CA MET A 187 -1.33 -2.60 7.34
C MET A 187 -2.50 -2.18 6.45
N SER A 188 -3.71 -1.95 6.99
CA SER A 188 -4.93 -1.70 6.21
C SER A 188 -4.76 -0.54 5.22
N VAL A 189 -4.15 0.57 5.64
CA VAL A 189 -3.90 1.74 4.77
C VAL A 189 -2.94 1.38 3.64
N LEU A 190 -1.81 0.74 3.93
CA LEU A 190 -0.84 0.36 2.89
C LEU A 190 -1.43 -0.66 1.91
N VAL A 191 -2.03 -1.73 2.42
CA VAL A 191 -2.68 -2.77 1.61
C VAL A 191 -3.68 -2.11 0.69
N LYS A 192 -4.54 -1.24 1.23
CA LYS A 192 -5.58 -0.59 0.45
C LYS A 192 -5.02 0.41 -0.56
N THR A 193 -3.95 1.12 -0.22
CA THR A 193 -3.25 2.01 -1.17
C THR A 193 -2.79 1.21 -2.38
N ILE A 194 -2.09 0.09 -2.14
CA ILE A 194 -1.63 -0.79 -3.22
C ILE A 194 -2.81 -1.33 -4.03
N SER A 195 -3.87 -1.83 -3.38
CA SER A 195 -5.05 -2.36 -4.07
C SER A 195 -5.73 -1.30 -4.95
N ASN A 196 -5.82 -0.05 -4.48
CA ASN A 196 -6.44 1.04 -5.24
C ASN A 196 -5.58 1.43 -6.46
N HIS A 197 -4.26 1.49 -6.30
CA HIS A 197 -3.33 1.71 -7.41
C HIS A 197 -3.41 0.59 -8.46
N LEU A 198 -3.53 -0.66 -8.03
CA LEU A 198 -3.76 -1.79 -8.93
C LEU A 198 -5.10 -1.70 -9.66
N HIS A 199 -6.15 -1.36 -8.92
CA HIS A 199 -7.49 -1.22 -9.49
C HIS A 199 -7.54 -0.11 -10.54
N TYR A 200 -6.87 1.02 -10.31
CA TYR A 200 -6.76 2.11 -11.27
C TYR A 200 -6.18 1.65 -12.61
N MET A 201 -5.18 0.78 -12.59
CA MET A 201 -4.58 0.27 -13.83
C MET A 201 -5.43 -0.78 -14.54
N VAL A 202 -6.03 -1.71 -13.79
CA VAL A 202 -6.78 -2.82 -14.37
C VAL A 202 -8.17 -2.39 -14.82
N MET A 203 -8.78 -1.44 -14.11
CA MET A 203 -10.13 -0.95 -14.37
C MET A 203 -10.20 0.59 -14.33
N PRO A 204 -9.48 1.29 -15.23
CA PRO A 204 -9.47 2.76 -15.25
C PRO A 204 -10.88 3.35 -15.47
N GLU A 205 -11.71 2.64 -16.25
CA GLU A 205 -13.10 3.02 -16.54
C GLU A 205 -13.98 3.02 -15.28
N TYR A 206 -13.69 2.14 -14.29
CA TYR A 206 -14.43 2.06 -13.05
C TYR A 206 -14.24 3.30 -12.16
N LEU A 207 -13.09 3.97 -12.27
CA LEU A 207 -12.87 5.26 -11.63
C LEU A 207 -13.44 6.42 -12.46
N SER A 208 -13.49 6.31 -13.79
CA SER A 208 -14.24 7.29 -14.59
C SER A 208 -15.76 7.23 -14.33
N LEU A 209 -16.27 6.08 -13.89
CA LEU A 209 -17.65 5.88 -13.41
C LEU A 209 -17.87 6.39 -11.98
N THR A 210 -16.82 6.77 -11.24
CA THR A 210 -16.97 7.66 -10.08
C THR A 210 -17.28 9.11 -10.49
N ARG A 211 -17.45 9.39 -11.80
CA ARG A 211 -18.44 10.40 -12.25
C ARG A 211 -19.84 9.89 -11.91
N ALA A 212 -20.16 9.97 -10.61
CA ALA A 212 -21.45 9.81 -9.97
C ALA A 212 -22.56 9.27 -10.88
N THR A 213 -22.51 7.97 -11.21
CA THR A 213 -23.77 7.30 -11.54
C THR A 213 -24.62 7.33 -10.27
N GLU A 214 -25.93 7.51 -10.42
CA GLU A 214 -26.87 7.51 -9.30
C GLU A 214 -26.72 6.23 -8.46
N GLU A 215 -26.45 5.11 -9.11
CA GLU A 215 -26.13 3.82 -8.47
C GLU A 215 -24.89 3.89 -7.57
N THR A 216 -23.77 4.45 -8.05
CA THR A 216 -22.54 4.60 -7.23
C THR A 216 -22.79 5.50 -6.02
N PHE A 217 -23.56 6.58 -6.21
CA PHE A 217 -23.93 7.46 -5.11
C PHE A 217 -24.78 6.73 -4.07
N ASN A 218 -25.79 5.97 -4.49
CA ASN A 218 -26.66 5.20 -3.61
C ASN A 218 -25.89 4.13 -2.82
N VAL A 219 -24.91 3.46 -3.45
CA VAL A 219 -24.03 2.50 -2.76
C VAL A 219 -23.20 3.19 -1.68
N ILE A 220 -22.59 4.35 -2.00
CA ILE A 220 -21.79 5.11 -1.01
C ILE A 220 -22.67 5.61 0.13
N GLN A 221 -23.90 6.07 -0.14
CA GLN A 221 -24.84 6.49 0.90
C GLN A 221 -25.27 5.33 1.79
N SER A 222 -25.65 4.21 1.20
CA SER A 222 -25.98 3.00 1.98
C SER A 222 -24.80 2.55 2.85
N GLN A 223 -23.57 2.66 2.36
CA GLN A 223 -22.38 2.38 3.18
C GLN A 223 -22.19 3.36 4.33
N ARG A 224 -22.56 4.64 4.17
CA ARG A 224 -22.53 5.62 5.27
C ARG A 224 -23.56 5.29 6.33
N GLU A 225 -24.80 5.04 5.92
CA GLU A 225 -25.89 4.65 6.80
C GLU A 225 -25.51 3.39 7.59
N ASN A 226 -24.97 2.37 6.92
CA ASN A 226 -24.48 1.16 7.60
C ASN A 226 -23.37 1.45 8.62
N LEU A 227 -22.48 2.40 8.35
CA LEU A 227 -21.43 2.80 9.31
C LEU A 227 -22.03 3.54 10.51
N GLU A 228 -23.01 4.42 10.29
CA GLU A 228 -23.74 5.10 11.36
C GLU A 228 -24.54 4.11 12.20
N ASP A 229 -25.23 3.15 11.59
CA ASP A 229 -25.98 2.12 12.32
C ASP A 229 -25.06 1.20 13.13
N THR A 230 -23.88 0.88 12.59
CA THR A 230 -22.93 -0.03 13.26
C THR A 230 -22.16 0.65 14.39
N PHE A 231 -21.81 1.93 14.25
CA PHE A 231 -20.86 2.60 15.14
C PHE A 231 -21.38 3.90 15.78
N GLY A 232 -22.47 4.46 15.27
CA GLY A 232 -23.07 5.72 15.73
C GLY A 232 -23.89 5.59 17.03
N VAL A 233 -24.05 4.36 17.56
CA VAL A 233 -24.66 4.16 18.88
C VAL A 233 -23.76 4.69 20.00
N ASP A 234 -22.44 4.62 19.82
CA ASP A 234 -21.44 4.97 20.84
C ASP A 234 -20.84 6.38 20.63
N GLY A 235 -21.35 7.16 19.66
CA GLY A 235 -20.81 8.47 19.35
C GLY A 235 -21.39 9.12 18.09
N LYS A 236 -20.77 10.20 17.64
CA LYS A 236 -21.21 10.94 16.46
C LYS A 236 -20.26 10.70 15.29
N MET A 237 -20.81 10.21 14.18
CA MET A 237 -20.07 10.05 12.93
C MET A 237 -19.97 11.41 12.22
N ILE A 238 -18.77 11.76 11.78
CA ILE A 238 -18.51 12.92 10.94
C ILE A 238 -18.11 12.41 9.56
N HIS A 239 -18.93 12.69 8.56
CA HIS A 239 -18.65 12.30 7.19
C HIS A 239 -17.77 13.32 6.45
N ASP A 240 -17.10 12.85 5.39
CA ASP A 240 -16.38 13.70 4.45
C ASP A 240 -15.27 14.58 5.06
N LEU A 241 -14.64 14.10 6.12
CA LEU A 241 -13.72 14.83 6.98
C LEU A 241 -12.38 15.17 6.28
N LEU A 242 -11.78 14.17 5.64
CA LEU A 242 -10.47 14.24 5.00
C LEU A 242 -10.44 13.41 3.71
N PRO A 243 -9.55 13.70 2.75
CA PRO A 243 -9.27 12.79 1.64
C PRO A 243 -8.85 11.40 2.15
N CYS A 244 -9.26 10.34 1.46
CA CYS A 244 -8.88 8.99 1.84
C CYS A 244 -7.35 8.78 1.73
N PRO A 245 -6.66 8.33 2.79
CA PRO A 245 -5.21 8.16 2.80
C PRO A 245 -4.73 7.01 1.90
N ALA A 246 -5.65 6.17 1.43
CA ALA A 246 -5.39 5.13 0.43
C ALA A 246 -5.59 5.60 -1.02
N GLU A 247 -5.79 6.90 -1.27
CA GLU A 247 -5.92 7.51 -2.60
C GLU A 247 -7.03 6.92 -3.48
N CYS A 248 -8.15 6.47 -2.90
CA CYS A 248 -9.29 5.98 -3.70
C CYS A 248 -10.13 7.10 -4.36
N GLY A 249 -9.76 8.37 -4.20
CA GLY A 249 -10.56 9.54 -4.60
C GLY A 249 -11.73 9.88 -3.67
N GLY A 250 -12.09 8.99 -2.74
CA GLY A 250 -13.12 9.22 -1.72
C GLY A 250 -12.63 10.03 -0.51
N LYS A 251 -13.52 10.20 0.46
CA LYS A 251 -13.24 10.86 1.74
C LYS A 251 -13.42 9.91 2.92
N LEU A 252 -12.66 10.15 3.99
CA LEU A 252 -12.81 9.49 5.28
C LEU A 252 -13.97 10.10 6.07
N SER A 253 -14.69 9.23 6.75
CA SER A 253 -15.57 9.54 7.88
C SER A 253 -14.87 9.14 9.17
N ALA A 254 -15.17 9.78 10.29
CA ALA A 254 -14.59 9.46 11.59
C ALA A 254 -15.63 9.51 12.71
N LEU A 255 -15.50 8.61 13.69
CA LEU A 255 -16.36 8.58 14.86
C LEU A 255 -15.73 9.38 16.00
N VAL A 256 -16.50 10.28 16.59
CA VAL A 256 -16.17 10.93 17.87
C VAL A 256 -16.99 10.28 18.97
N GLU A 257 -16.34 9.65 19.94
CA GLU A 257 -17.00 9.04 21.11
C GLU A 257 -17.71 10.10 21.97
N GLU A 258 -18.86 9.74 22.54
CA GLU A 258 -19.64 10.63 23.41
C GLU A 258 -18.85 11.09 24.65
N GLU A 259 -18.03 10.19 25.23
CA GLU A 259 -17.16 10.53 26.35
C GLU A 259 -16.18 11.66 25.99
N THR A 260 -15.67 11.65 24.76
CA THR A 260 -14.74 12.66 24.25
C THR A 260 -15.42 14.01 24.04
N LEU A 261 -16.68 14.01 23.56
CA LEU A 261 -17.50 15.23 23.48
C LEU A 261 -17.74 15.85 24.87
N SER A 262 -17.98 15.01 25.88
CA SER A 262 -18.28 15.48 27.24
C SER A 262 -17.08 16.10 27.97
N LYS A 263 -15.86 15.66 27.65
CA LYS A 263 -14.64 16.08 28.37
C LYS A 263 -13.77 17.09 27.61
N LEU A 264 -14.07 17.38 26.34
CA LEU A 264 -13.22 18.19 25.44
C LEU A 264 -11.73 17.82 25.57
N THR A 265 -11.46 16.51 25.70
CA THR A 265 -10.12 15.98 25.94
C THR A 265 -9.22 16.15 24.73
N SER A 266 -7.91 16.02 24.94
CA SER A 266 -6.86 16.30 23.97
C SER A 266 -7.15 15.82 22.54
N SER A 267 -6.79 16.68 21.58
CA SER A 267 -6.94 16.48 20.12
C SER A 267 -6.46 15.11 19.61
N VAL A 268 -5.45 14.54 20.26
CA VAL A 268 -4.81 13.27 19.89
C VAL A 268 -5.77 12.07 19.99
N ASN A 269 -6.78 12.13 20.87
CA ASN A 269 -7.75 11.05 21.07
C ASN A 269 -9.17 11.45 20.66
N ALA A 270 -9.31 12.50 19.83
CA ALA A 270 -10.62 13.01 19.45
C ALA A 270 -11.48 12.01 18.67
N PHE A 271 -10.84 11.03 17.99
CA PHE A 271 -11.51 10.08 17.12
C PHE A 271 -11.23 8.65 17.57
N ALA A 272 -12.26 7.81 17.59
CA ALA A 272 -12.15 6.40 17.94
C ALA A 272 -11.85 5.50 16.73
N LEU A 273 -12.44 5.83 15.58
CA LEU A 273 -12.24 5.11 14.33
C LEU A 273 -12.36 6.04 13.12
N GLY A 274 -11.89 5.56 11.97
CA GLY A 274 -12.15 6.14 10.67
C GLY A 274 -12.54 5.11 9.63
N ALA A 275 -13.40 5.49 8.69
CA ALA A 275 -13.85 4.63 7.61
C ALA A 275 -14.00 5.42 6.31
N CYS A 276 -13.56 4.85 5.19
CA CYS A 276 -13.86 5.40 3.86
C CYS A 276 -14.98 4.58 3.23
N PRO A 277 -16.20 5.13 3.05
CA PRO A 277 -17.28 4.38 2.42
C PRO A 277 -16.89 3.98 0.98
N THR A 278 -16.28 4.88 0.21
CA THR A 278 -15.92 4.64 -1.20
C THR A 278 -15.07 3.39 -1.43
N CYS A 279 -14.08 3.12 -0.58
CA CYS A 279 -13.19 1.97 -0.78
C CYS A 279 -13.26 0.92 0.34
N GLY A 280 -14.02 1.16 1.39
CA GLY A 280 -14.10 0.28 2.56
C GLY A 280 -12.84 0.26 3.42
N LEU A 281 -11.96 1.28 3.31
CA LEU A 281 -10.84 1.41 4.24
C LEU A 281 -11.39 1.60 5.66
N PHE A 282 -10.89 0.82 6.62
CA PHE A 282 -11.29 0.90 8.02
C PHE A 282 -10.07 1.05 8.93
N LEU A 283 -10.15 2.01 9.85
CA LEU A 283 -9.11 2.41 10.79
C LEU A 283 -9.69 2.31 12.20
N ASN A 284 -9.37 1.25 12.93
CA ASN A 284 -9.78 1.06 14.33
C ASN A 284 -8.59 0.98 15.30
N ASN A 285 -7.37 1.17 14.78
CA ASN A 285 -6.16 1.24 15.57
C ASN A 285 -5.84 2.70 15.90
N ARG A 286 -5.58 3.01 17.18
CA ARG A 286 -5.33 4.38 17.65
C ARG A 286 -4.15 5.04 16.95
N GLU A 287 -3.07 4.31 16.68
CA GLU A 287 -1.93 4.87 15.98
C GLU A 287 -2.24 5.21 14.51
N LEU A 288 -3.09 4.41 13.83
CA LEU A 288 -3.58 4.75 12.50
C LEU A 288 -4.49 5.98 12.52
N VAL A 289 -5.42 6.05 13.48
CA VAL A 289 -6.31 7.21 13.63
C VAL A 289 -5.50 8.48 13.91
N ALA A 290 -4.51 8.40 14.80
CA ALA A 290 -3.62 9.51 15.09
C ALA A 290 -2.84 9.98 13.85
N GLU A 291 -2.23 9.05 13.09
CA GLU A 291 -1.42 9.40 11.92
C GLU A 291 -2.25 9.89 10.73
N TYR A 292 -3.40 9.27 10.44
CA TYR A 292 -4.16 9.51 9.21
C TYR A 292 -5.39 10.41 9.39
N ILE A 293 -5.81 10.70 10.62
CA ILE A 293 -6.94 11.60 10.91
C ILE A 293 -6.48 12.78 11.75
N ALA A 294 -5.99 12.54 12.97
CA ALA A 294 -5.72 13.63 13.90
C ALA A 294 -4.58 14.55 13.40
N LYS A 295 -3.44 13.96 13.02
CA LYS A 295 -2.26 14.71 12.56
C LYS A 295 -2.52 15.56 11.30
N PRO A 296 -3.18 15.06 10.23
CA PRO A 296 -3.49 15.88 9.06
C PRO A 296 -4.54 16.97 9.31
N MET A 297 -5.42 16.79 10.29
CA MET A 297 -6.39 17.82 10.67
C MET A 297 -5.76 18.97 11.45
N GLY A 298 -4.84 18.64 12.36
CA GLY A 298 -4.26 19.60 13.30
C GLY A 298 -5.21 19.92 14.46
N ASP A 299 -4.63 20.32 15.60
CA ASP A 299 -5.35 20.51 16.86
C ASP A 299 -6.47 21.55 16.74
N GLU A 300 -6.22 22.66 16.05
CA GLU A 300 -7.18 23.77 15.88
C GLU A 300 -8.48 23.29 15.20
N ARG A 301 -8.36 22.60 14.06
CA ARG A 301 -9.52 22.09 13.30
C ARG A 301 -10.28 21.01 14.07
N ILE A 302 -9.58 20.19 14.86
CA ILE A 302 -10.21 19.21 15.73
C ILE A 302 -11.05 19.92 16.80
N THR A 303 -10.51 20.94 17.46
CA THR A 303 -11.23 21.72 18.46
C THR A 303 -12.46 22.41 17.87
N GLU A 304 -12.35 23.02 16.69
CA GLU A 304 -13.49 23.63 15.99
C GLU A 304 -14.63 22.63 15.76
N ILE A 305 -14.29 21.43 15.30
CA ILE A 305 -15.25 20.36 15.07
C ILE A 305 -15.89 19.94 16.38
N LEU A 306 -15.11 19.62 17.42
CA LEU A 306 -15.64 19.21 18.73
C LEU A 306 -16.59 20.27 19.32
N ASN A 307 -16.25 21.55 19.19
CA ASN A 307 -17.12 22.66 19.63
C ASN A 307 -18.41 22.75 18.81
N SER A 308 -18.36 22.52 17.49
CA SER A 308 -19.57 22.51 16.67
C SER A 308 -20.51 21.34 17.02
N LEU A 309 -19.95 20.22 17.45
CA LEU A 309 -20.71 19.04 17.84
C LEU A 309 -21.35 19.20 19.21
N SER A 310 -20.66 19.80 20.19
CA SER A 310 -21.19 20.01 21.55
C SER A 310 -22.31 21.05 21.62
N VAL A 311 -22.32 22.03 20.71
CA VAL A 311 -23.42 23.02 20.60
C VAL A 311 -24.69 22.41 19.98
N SER A 312 -24.57 21.27 19.28
CA SER A 312 -25.68 20.61 18.59
C SER A 312 -26.41 19.56 19.43
N THR A 313 -25.96 19.33 20.67
CA THR A 313 -26.53 18.41 21.68
C THR A 313 -27.19 19.20 22.79
#